data_AF-A0A965ZA53-F1
#
_entry.id   AF-A0A965ZA53-F1
#
_cell.length_a   1.000
_cell.length_b   1.000
_cell.length_c   1.000
_cell.angle_alpha   90.00
_cell.angle_beta   90.00
_cell.angle_gamma   90.00
#
_symmetry.space_group_name_H-M   'P 1'
#
loop_
_entity.id
_entity.type
_entity.pdbx_description
1 polymer ?
#
loop_
_entity_poly.entity_id
_entity_poly.type
_entity_poly.pdbx_seq_one_letter_code
_entity_poly.pdbx_strand_id
1 'polypeptide(L)'
;MNIIQIIPGSGGSFYCGNCLRDSKFFEAMKAQGQEVIKIPMYLPLFDEERYQREVPVFYGAISMYLKQNYRLFRTMPSWMERLLNSTPLLKLAAKKAGSTRATGLEDMTLSMLLGEDGKQKDELSQMVNWIVEHSKADVIHISNALLLGLAKTLREKTGAKIICSLQDEDVWVDVMEPP
;
A
#
# COMPACT_ATOMS: atom_id res chain seq x y z
N MET A 1 -2.24 -14.11 -17.64
CA MET A 1 -1.17 -13.18 -17.23
C MET A 1 -1.11 -13.15 -15.72
N ASN A 2 0.07 -12.86 -15.19
CA ASN A 2 0.29 -12.61 -13.77
C ASN A 2 0.13 -11.11 -13.51
N ILE A 3 -0.87 -10.74 -12.75
CA ILE A 3 -1.22 -9.35 -12.45
C ILE A 3 -1.01 -9.12 -10.96
N ILE A 4 -0.29 -8.05 -10.62
CA ILE A 4 -0.24 -7.55 -9.26
C ILE A 4 -1.11 -6.30 -9.18
N GLN A 5 -2.05 -6.29 -8.25
CA GLN A 5 -2.88 -5.13 -7.96
C GLN A 5 -2.46 -4.53 -6.62
N ILE A 6 -1.83 -3.36 -6.65
CA ILE A 6 -1.42 -2.61 -5.47
C ILE A 6 -2.55 -1.68 -5.05
N ILE A 7 -2.98 -1.80 -3.80
CA ILE A 7 -4.07 -1.00 -3.23
C ILE A 7 -3.65 -0.31 -1.94
N PRO A 8 -4.21 0.87 -1.59
CA PRO A 8 -3.95 1.50 -0.30
C PRO A 8 -4.26 0.56 0.89
N GLY A 9 -5.39 -0.16 0.81
CA GLY A 9 -5.86 -1.06 1.86
C GLY A 9 -6.57 -0.31 2.99
N SER A 10 -7.80 -0.74 3.32
CA SER A 10 -8.66 -0.04 4.29
C SER A 10 -8.81 -0.74 5.64
N GLY A 11 -8.16 -1.89 5.84
CA GLY A 11 -8.25 -2.57 7.12
C GLY A 11 -9.65 -3.13 7.42
N GLY A 12 -10.49 -3.39 6.40
CA GLY A 12 -11.80 -4.05 6.52
C GLY A 12 -12.84 -3.39 7.45
N SER A 13 -12.53 -2.25 8.04
CA SER A 13 -13.34 -1.53 9.03
C SER A 13 -13.73 -0.13 8.56
N PHE A 14 -13.03 0.37 7.54
CA PHE A 14 -13.44 1.48 6.71
C PHE A 14 -13.66 0.96 5.28
N TYR A 15 -14.72 1.42 4.63
CA TYR A 15 -15.08 0.99 3.28
C TYR A 15 -15.59 2.19 2.48
N CYS A 16 -14.91 2.52 1.39
CA CYS A 16 -15.26 3.63 0.49
C CYS A 16 -15.46 3.14 -0.96
N GLY A 17 -15.79 4.06 -1.86
CA GLY A 17 -15.96 3.77 -3.29
C GLY A 17 -14.73 3.13 -3.92
N ASN A 18 -13.52 3.61 -3.58
CA ASN A 18 -12.26 3.06 -4.06
C ASN A 18 -12.08 1.60 -3.63
N CYS A 19 -12.41 1.27 -2.36
CA CYS A 19 -12.34 -0.11 -1.86
C CYS A 19 -13.29 -1.04 -2.62
N LEU A 20 -14.53 -0.62 -2.87
CA LEU A 20 -15.49 -1.40 -3.65
C LEU A 20 -14.98 -1.65 -5.06
N ARG A 21 -14.46 -0.60 -5.72
CA ARG A 21 -13.94 -0.68 -7.08
C ARG A 21 -12.75 -1.61 -7.19
N ASP A 22 -11.77 -1.49 -6.30
CA ASP A 22 -10.58 -2.33 -6.28
C ASP A 22 -10.95 -3.81 -6.08
N SER A 23 -11.96 -4.09 -5.26
CA SER A 23 -12.54 -5.43 -5.11
C SER A 23 -13.20 -5.91 -6.41
N LYS A 24 -14.03 -5.10 -7.07
CA LYS A 24 -14.65 -5.49 -8.33
C LYS A 24 -13.66 -5.69 -9.47
N PHE A 25 -12.58 -4.91 -9.53
CA PHE A 25 -11.51 -5.11 -10.51
C PHE A 25 -10.79 -6.44 -10.27
N PHE A 26 -10.47 -6.76 -9.02
CA PHE A 26 -9.87 -8.04 -8.68
C PHE A 26 -10.73 -9.22 -9.11
N GLU A 27 -12.02 -9.21 -8.73
CA GLU A 27 -12.96 -10.28 -9.10
C GLU A 27 -13.10 -10.40 -10.62
N ALA A 28 -13.22 -9.27 -11.33
CA ALA A 28 -13.33 -9.27 -12.78
C ALA A 28 -12.08 -9.84 -13.47
N MET A 29 -10.87 -9.50 -13.00
CA MET A 29 -9.63 -10.04 -13.54
C MET A 29 -9.50 -11.55 -13.26
N LYS A 30 -9.87 -12.02 -12.06
CA LYS A 30 -9.90 -13.45 -11.73
C LYS A 30 -10.94 -14.21 -12.58
N ALA A 31 -12.12 -13.64 -12.79
CA ALA A 31 -13.16 -14.23 -13.64
C ALA A 31 -12.73 -14.36 -15.12
N GLN A 32 -11.80 -13.52 -15.58
CA GLN A 32 -11.16 -13.61 -16.89
C GLN A 32 -9.98 -14.61 -16.93
N GLY A 33 -9.83 -15.46 -15.91
CA GLY A 33 -8.80 -16.48 -15.84
C GLY A 33 -7.38 -15.94 -15.61
N GLN A 34 -7.24 -14.70 -15.12
CA GLN A 34 -5.93 -14.14 -14.79
C GLN A 34 -5.47 -14.61 -13.41
N GLU A 35 -4.16 -14.73 -13.22
CA GLU A 35 -3.58 -14.89 -11.89
C GLU A 35 -3.36 -13.50 -11.31
N VAL A 36 -4.03 -13.21 -10.19
CA VAL A 36 -4.05 -11.88 -9.60
C VAL A 36 -3.63 -11.96 -8.15
N ILE A 37 -2.58 -11.21 -7.80
CA ILE A 37 -2.13 -11.00 -6.42
C ILE A 37 -2.53 -9.59 -6.02
N LYS A 38 -3.31 -9.46 -4.95
CA LYS A 38 -3.68 -8.16 -4.38
C LYS A 38 -2.74 -7.83 -3.22
N ILE A 39 -2.01 -6.71 -3.34
CA ILE A 39 -1.05 -6.24 -2.33
C ILE A 39 -1.62 -5.01 -1.64
N PRO A 40 -2.00 -5.11 -0.35
CA PRO A 40 -2.36 -3.96 0.46
C PRO A 40 -1.12 -3.19 0.95
N MET A 41 -1.13 -1.87 0.79
CA MET A 41 -0.04 -0.99 1.20
C MET A 41 -0.01 -0.79 2.72
N TYR A 42 -1.07 -0.20 3.29
CA TYR A 42 -1.05 0.36 4.64
C TYR A 42 -1.69 -0.52 5.70
N LEU A 43 -2.82 -1.14 5.36
CA LEU A 43 -3.63 -1.94 6.27
C LEU A 43 -4.02 -3.26 5.61
N PRO A 44 -4.10 -4.36 6.36
CA PRO A 44 -4.45 -5.66 5.79
C PRO A 44 -5.86 -5.63 5.22
N LEU A 45 -6.10 -6.47 4.24
CA LEU A 45 -7.46 -6.84 3.86
C LEU A 45 -7.93 -7.89 4.87
N PHE A 46 -9.14 -7.74 5.41
CA PHE A 46 -9.69 -8.71 6.36
C PHE A 46 -10.87 -9.49 5.79
N ASP A 47 -11.23 -9.23 4.53
CA ASP A 47 -12.30 -9.93 3.86
C ASP A 47 -11.76 -10.84 2.75
N GLU A 48 -12.33 -12.04 2.73
CA GLU A 48 -11.99 -13.26 1.97
C GLU A 48 -10.73 -14.02 2.43
N GLU A 49 -10.95 -14.87 3.43
CA GLU A 49 -10.03 -15.83 4.06
C GLU A 49 -9.32 -16.84 3.12
N ARG A 50 -9.55 -16.78 1.80
CA ARG A 50 -9.06 -17.80 0.84
C ARG A 50 -7.83 -17.41 0.03
N TYR A 51 -7.50 -16.13 -0.12
CA TYR A 51 -6.44 -15.70 -1.05
C TYR A 51 -5.28 -14.91 -0.42
N GLN A 52 -5.34 -14.60 0.88
CA GLN A 52 -4.49 -13.55 1.49
C GLN A 52 -3.54 -14.01 2.59
N ARG A 53 -3.49 -15.30 2.94
CA ARG A 53 -2.67 -15.75 4.09
C ARG A 53 -1.16 -15.54 3.89
N GLU A 54 -0.70 -15.17 2.70
CA GLU A 54 0.73 -15.16 2.33
C GLU A 54 1.29 -13.80 1.87
N VAL A 55 0.47 -12.74 1.74
CA VAL A 55 0.97 -11.43 1.29
C VAL A 55 1.23 -10.52 2.50
N PRO A 56 2.48 -10.08 2.74
CA PRO A 56 2.80 -9.20 3.86
C PRO A 56 2.35 -7.75 3.60
N VAL A 57 2.15 -6.99 4.68
CA VAL A 57 1.92 -5.53 4.61
C VAL A 57 3.28 -4.84 4.70
N PHE A 58 3.70 -4.16 3.63
CA PHE A 58 5.02 -3.54 3.56
C PHE A 58 5.08 -2.15 4.19
N TYR A 59 4.00 -1.38 4.11
CA TYR A 59 3.89 -0.04 4.72
C TYR A 59 3.01 -0.09 5.96
N GLY A 60 3.34 -0.96 6.92
CA GLY A 60 2.51 -1.14 8.11
C GLY A 60 2.22 0.19 8.80
N ALA A 61 0.95 0.60 8.80
CA ALA A 61 0.55 1.98 9.11
C ALA A 61 1.09 2.49 10.47
N ILE A 62 1.21 1.60 11.46
CA ILE A 62 1.71 1.94 12.80
C ILE A 62 3.19 2.31 12.78
N SER A 63 4.04 1.45 12.20
CA SER A 63 5.48 1.69 12.15
C SER A 63 5.81 2.92 11.30
N MET A 64 5.13 3.07 10.16
CA MET A 64 5.25 4.23 9.28
C MET A 64 4.89 5.53 10.01
N TYR A 65 3.73 5.56 10.69
CA TYR A 65 3.28 6.73 11.44
C TYR A 65 4.28 7.10 12.56
N LEU A 66 4.81 6.12 13.29
CA LEU A 66 5.78 6.36 14.36
C LEU A 66 7.12 6.87 13.82
N LYS A 67 7.65 6.29 12.74
CA LYS A 67 8.89 6.74 12.07
C LYS A 67 8.78 8.17 11.54
N GLN A 68 7.61 8.54 11.03
CA GLN A 68 7.34 9.88 10.51
C GLN A 68 7.33 10.92 11.64
N ASN A 69 6.54 10.67 12.70
CA ASN A 69 6.30 11.64 13.78
C ASN A 69 7.42 11.71 14.82
N TYR A 70 8.13 10.59 15.07
CA TYR A 70 9.07 10.49 16.17
C TYR A 70 10.46 10.04 15.69
N ARG A 71 11.46 10.91 15.86
CA ARG A 71 12.85 10.65 15.42
C ARG A 71 13.45 9.40 16.04
N LEU A 72 13.06 9.06 17.28
CA LEU A 72 13.51 7.87 18.00
C LEU A 72 13.16 6.56 17.27
N PHE A 73 12.03 6.53 16.57
CA PHE A 73 11.55 5.31 15.91
C PHE A 73 12.18 5.09 14.53
N ARG A 74 12.94 6.06 14.00
CA ARG A 74 13.65 5.92 12.71
C ARG A 74 14.78 4.89 12.77
N THR A 75 15.37 4.69 13.95
CA THR A 75 16.42 3.70 14.20
C THR A 75 15.90 2.52 15.02
N MET A 76 14.60 2.28 14.99
CA MET A 76 13.96 1.23 15.76
C MET A 76 14.49 -0.16 15.34
N PRO A 77 14.80 -1.06 16.29
CA PRO A 77 15.21 -2.43 15.97
C PRO A 77 14.15 -3.21 15.20
N SER A 78 14.58 -4.11 14.30
CA SER A 78 13.70 -4.91 13.44
C SER A 78 12.68 -5.75 14.20
N TRP A 79 13.00 -6.25 15.40
CA TRP A 79 12.06 -7.01 16.23
C TRP A 79 10.86 -6.17 16.68
N MET A 80 11.09 -4.88 16.98
CA MET A 80 10.06 -3.96 17.43
C MET A 80 9.18 -3.52 16.27
N GLU A 81 9.79 -3.31 15.10
CA GLU A 81 9.06 -3.08 13.85
C GLU A 81 8.14 -4.25 13.50
N ARG A 82 8.64 -5.48 13.59
CA ARG A 82 7.83 -6.70 13.36
C ARG A 82 6.68 -6.82 14.36
N LEU A 83 6.90 -6.45 15.63
CA LEU A 83 5.83 -6.44 16.63
C LEU A 83 4.73 -5.44 16.23
N LEU A 84 5.10 -4.20 15.90
CA LEU A 84 4.17 -3.13 15.52
C LEU A 84 3.40 -3.44 14.23
N ASN A 85 4.02 -4.16 13.30
CA ASN A 85 3.39 -4.59 12.05
C ASN A 85 2.70 -5.97 12.17
N SER A 86 2.48 -6.48 13.38
CA SER A 86 1.75 -7.74 13.58
C SER A 86 0.26 -7.60 13.25
N THR A 87 -0.34 -8.68 12.72
CA THR A 87 -1.77 -8.72 12.34
C THR A 87 -2.72 -8.25 13.45
N PRO A 88 -2.55 -8.62 14.74
CA PRO A 88 -3.43 -8.13 15.81
C PRO A 88 -3.36 -6.62 16.02
N LEU A 89 -2.17 -6.03 15.95
CA LEU A 89 -2.00 -4.58 16.10
C LEU A 89 -2.52 -3.81 14.88
N LEU A 90 -2.26 -4.31 13.67
CA LEU A 90 -2.81 -3.72 12.45
C LEU A 90 -4.35 -3.81 12.41
N LYS A 91 -4.94 -4.90 12.91
CA LYS A 91 -6.40 -5.00 13.13
C LYS A 91 -6.92 -3.93 14.09
N LEU A 92 -6.17 -3.63 15.14
CA LEU A 92 -6.53 -2.57 16.08
C LEU A 92 -6.42 -1.18 15.45
N ALA A 93 -5.35 -0.91 14.69
CA ALA A 93 -5.17 0.35 13.98
C ALA A 93 -6.25 0.57 12.91
N ALA A 94 -6.65 -0.49 12.21
CA ALA A 94 -7.72 -0.43 11.22
C ALA A 94 -9.03 0.11 11.79
N LYS A 95 -9.39 -0.24 13.04
CA LYS A 95 -10.59 0.31 13.71
C LYS A 95 -10.58 1.84 13.83
N LYS A 96 -9.42 2.47 13.71
CA LYS A 96 -9.26 3.94 13.70
C LYS A 96 -9.08 4.52 12.29
N ALA A 97 -8.99 3.70 11.25
CA ALA A 97 -8.68 4.14 9.88
C ALA A 97 -9.69 5.16 9.31
N GLY A 98 -10.98 5.06 9.68
CA GLY A 98 -12.00 6.04 9.28
C GLY A 98 -11.85 7.43 9.92
N SER A 99 -10.95 7.61 10.88
CA SER A 99 -10.66 8.90 11.52
C SER A 99 -9.40 9.59 10.99
N THR A 100 -8.67 8.94 10.08
CA THR A 100 -7.45 9.50 9.48
C THR A 100 -7.82 10.66 8.57
N ARG A 101 -7.35 11.86 8.88
CA ARG A 101 -7.50 13.05 8.03
C ARG A 101 -6.25 13.23 7.19
N ALA A 102 -6.41 13.73 5.97
CA ALA A 102 -5.28 14.09 5.11
C ALA A 102 -4.42 15.20 5.73
N THR A 103 -5.06 16.11 6.47
CA THR A 103 -4.40 17.18 7.24
C THR A 103 -3.38 16.59 8.23
N GLY A 104 -2.11 16.94 8.09
CA GLY A 104 -0.99 16.45 8.89
C GLY A 104 -0.28 15.21 8.30
N LEU A 105 -0.66 14.77 7.10
CA LEU A 105 0.01 13.67 6.37
C LEU A 105 0.65 14.14 5.05
N GLU A 106 0.70 15.45 4.79
CA GLU A 106 1.16 16.05 3.55
C GLU A 106 2.60 15.66 3.23
N ASP A 107 3.50 15.86 4.20
CA ASP A 107 4.91 15.48 4.13
C ASP A 107 5.09 13.99 3.83
N MET A 108 4.19 13.15 4.32
CA MET A 108 4.24 11.71 4.10
C MET A 108 3.76 11.37 2.69
N THR A 109 2.70 12.02 2.20
CA THR A 109 2.23 11.88 0.82
C THR A 109 3.30 12.31 -0.17
N LEU A 110 3.92 13.48 0.03
CA LEU A 110 5.03 13.95 -0.81
C LEU A 110 6.21 12.97 -0.77
N SER A 111 6.58 12.50 0.42
CA SER A 111 7.64 11.50 0.61
C SER A 111 7.35 10.19 -0.13
N MET A 112 6.10 9.70 -0.09
CA MET A 112 5.67 8.50 -0.83
C MET A 112 5.76 8.70 -2.34
N LEU A 113 5.38 9.88 -2.84
CA LEU A 113 5.46 10.23 -4.27
C LEU A 113 6.89 10.36 -4.78
N LEU A 114 7.85 10.74 -3.92
CA LEU A 114 9.28 10.75 -4.23
C LEU A 114 9.87 9.34 -4.38
N GLY A 115 9.15 8.28 -3.98
CA GLY A 115 9.56 6.90 -4.21
C GLY A 115 10.90 6.56 -3.54
N GLU A 116 11.90 6.20 -4.35
CA GLU A 116 13.25 5.84 -3.86
C GLU A 116 14.01 7.01 -3.22
N ASP A 117 13.65 8.24 -3.54
CA ASP A 117 14.18 9.46 -2.91
C ASP A 117 13.37 9.86 -1.65
N GLY A 118 12.31 9.12 -1.35
CA GLY A 118 11.44 9.31 -0.20
C GLY A 118 11.99 8.73 1.10
N LYS A 119 11.34 9.10 2.21
CA LYS A 119 11.62 8.56 3.55
C LYS A 119 11.21 7.09 3.72
N GLN A 120 10.36 6.57 2.83
CA GLN A 120 9.86 5.18 2.85
C GLN A 120 10.50 4.28 1.78
N LYS A 121 11.73 4.62 1.35
CA LYS A 121 12.48 3.87 0.34
C LYS A 121 12.84 2.44 0.76
N ASP A 122 12.99 2.19 2.06
CA ASP A 122 13.32 0.87 2.58
C ASP A 122 12.10 -0.05 2.50
N GLU A 123 10.91 0.46 2.85
CA GLU A 123 9.62 -0.22 2.67
C GLU A 123 9.34 -0.50 1.18
N LEU A 124 9.63 0.45 0.30
CA LEU A 124 9.55 0.26 -1.15
C LEU A 124 10.47 -0.88 -1.61
N SER A 125 11.72 -0.87 -1.16
CA SER A 125 12.71 -1.89 -1.52
C SER A 125 12.28 -3.28 -1.05
N GLN A 126 11.74 -3.40 0.17
CA GLN A 126 11.21 -4.66 0.70
C GLN A 126 10.03 -5.18 -0.12
N MET A 127 9.08 -4.31 -0.48
CA MET A 127 7.95 -4.68 -1.32
C MET A 127 8.39 -5.19 -2.69
N VAL A 128 9.29 -4.45 -3.34
CA VAL A 128 9.78 -4.80 -4.67
C VAL A 128 10.56 -6.11 -4.65
N ASN A 129 11.42 -6.34 -3.64
CA ASN A 129 12.15 -7.60 -3.49
C ASN A 129 11.19 -8.77 -3.31
N TRP A 130 10.18 -8.63 -2.43
CA TRP A 130 9.18 -9.68 -2.24
C TRP A 130 8.42 -9.99 -3.54
N ILE A 131 8.04 -8.95 -4.30
CA ILE A 131 7.38 -9.12 -5.61
C ILE A 131 8.28 -9.93 -6.55
N VAL A 132 9.55 -9.57 -6.68
CA VAL A 132 10.52 -10.27 -7.56
C VAL A 132 10.70 -11.73 -7.16
N GLU A 133 10.70 -12.03 -5.86
CA GLU A 133 10.88 -13.38 -5.33
C GLU A 133 9.63 -14.26 -5.50
N HIS A 134 8.43 -13.68 -5.39
CA HIS A 134 7.17 -14.44 -5.30
C HIS A 134 6.30 -14.37 -6.55
N SER A 135 6.61 -13.49 -7.51
CA SER A 135 5.79 -13.33 -8.71
C SER A 135 6.59 -12.83 -9.91
N LYS A 136 6.36 -13.47 -11.07
CA LYS A 136 6.79 -12.92 -12.37
C LYS A 136 5.63 -12.14 -12.97
N ALA A 137 5.43 -10.91 -12.50
CA ALA A 137 4.33 -10.05 -12.91
C ALA A 137 4.49 -9.58 -14.36
N ASP A 138 3.44 -9.76 -15.18
CA ASP A 138 3.35 -9.18 -16.52
C ASP A 138 2.87 -7.72 -16.45
N VAL A 139 1.96 -7.46 -15.50
CA VAL A 139 1.30 -6.17 -15.27
C VAL A 139 1.26 -5.87 -13.78
N ILE A 140 1.58 -4.63 -13.41
CA ILE A 140 1.36 -4.10 -12.06
C ILE A 140 0.36 -2.95 -12.17
N HIS A 141 -0.81 -3.14 -11.58
CA HIS A 141 -1.86 -2.15 -11.48
C HIS A 141 -1.77 -1.41 -10.15
N ILE A 142 -1.43 -0.14 -10.20
CA ILE A 142 -1.47 0.79 -9.06
C ILE A 142 -2.86 1.42 -9.04
N SER A 143 -3.67 1.06 -8.05
CA SER A 143 -5.08 1.48 -8.00
C SER A 143 -5.29 2.98 -7.79
N ASN A 144 -4.37 3.71 -7.18
CA ASN A 144 -4.55 5.14 -6.86
C ASN A 144 -3.28 5.94 -7.19
N ALA A 145 -3.43 7.13 -7.77
CA ALA A 145 -2.32 7.93 -8.27
C ALA A 145 -1.41 8.51 -7.16
N LEU A 146 -1.87 8.58 -5.92
CA LEU A 146 -1.03 8.95 -4.77
C LEU A 146 0.07 7.91 -4.47
N LEU A 147 0.02 6.74 -5.13
CA LEU A 147 1.02 5.69 -5.04
C LEU A 147 1.98 5.67 -6.25
N LEU A 148 1.98 6.70 -7.11
CA LEU A 148 2.81 6.72 -8.31
C LEU A 148 4.32 6.70 -8.04
N GLY A 149 4.78 7.11 -6.84
CA GLY A 149 6.19 7.04 -6.47
C GLY A 149 6.78 5.63 -6.51
N LEU A 150 5.94 4.60 -6.43
CA LEU A 150 6.36 3.19 -6.52
C LEU A 150 6.73 2.77 -7.96
N ALA A 151 6.18 3.47 -8.97
CA ALA A 151 6.14 3.01 -10.35
C ALA A 151 7.53 2.83 -10.99
N LYS A 152 8.47 3.75 -10.71
CA LYS A 152 9.82 3.71 -11.28
C LYS A 152 10.56 2.44 -10.84
N THR A 153 10.69 2.25 -9.54
CA THR A 153 11.41 1.10 -8.95
C THR A 153 10.73 -0.23 -9.31
N LEU A 154 9.40 -0.29 -9.28
CA LEU A 154 8.66 -1.48 -9.71
C LEU A 154 8.97 -1.84 -11.16
N ARG A 155 8.91 -0.88 -12.09
CA ARG A 155 9.21 -1.12 -13.50
C ARG A 155 10.65 -1.59 -13.71
N GLU A 156 11.61 -0.93 -13.08
CA GLU A 156 13.04 -1.25 -13.24
C GLU A 156 13.41 -2.62 -12.69
N LYS A 157 12.83 -3.02 -11.55
CA LYS A 157 13.17 -4.29 -10.89
C LYS A 157 12.38 -5.49 -11.41
N THR A 158 11.14 -5.28 -11.85
CA THR A 158 10.27 -6.39 -12.32
C THR A 158 10.21 -6.52 -13.84
N GLY A 159 10.44 -5.43 -14.58
CA GLY A 159 10.20 -5.36 -16.03
C GLY A 159 8.72 -5.35 -16.42
N ALA A 160 7.79 -5.33 -15.45
CA ALA A 160 6.35 -5.38 -15.69
C ALA A 160 5.81 -4.09 -16.30
N LYS A 161 4.70 -4.18 -17.03
CA LYS A 161 3.95 -3.00 -17.47
C LYS A 161 3.24 -2.38 -16.28
N ILE A 162 3.48 -1.10 -16.03
CA ILE A 162 2.80 -0.36 -14.96
C ILE A 162 1.54 0.30 -15.52
N ILE A 163 0.40 0.04 -14.87
CA ILE A 163 -0.88 0.69 -15.14
C ILE A 163 -1.29 1.41 -13.86
N CYS A 164 -1.72 2.65 -13.95
CA CYS A 164 -2.26 3.39 -12.82
C CYS A 164 -3.69 3.83 -13.11
N SER A 165 -4.55 3.75 -12.11
CA SER A 165 -5.87 4.37 -12.18
C SER A 165 -5.92 5.66 -11.36
N LEU A 166 -6.68 6.62 -11.87
CA LEU A 166 -7.11 7.80 -11.13
C LEU A 166 -8.37 7.44 -10.32
N GLN A 167 -8.40 7.86 -9.06
CA GLN A 167 -9.37 7.54 -8.01
C GLN A 167 -9.50 8.64 -6.96
N ASP A 168 -10.39 9.61 -7.18
CA ASP A 168 -10.80 10.60 -6.19
C ASP A 168 -9.61 11.22 -5.42
N GLU A 169 -8.47 11.41 -6.08
CA GLU A 169 -7.28 11.97 -5.44
C GLU A 169 -7.49 13.43 -5.04
N ASP A 170 -8.41 14.13 -5.70
CA ASP A 170 -8.87 15.47 -5.35
C ASP A 170 -9.36 15.54 -3.90
N VAL A 171 -10.12 14.55 -3.43
CA VAL A 171 -10.59 14.48 -2.04
C VAL A 171 -9.43 14.45 -1.02
N TRP A 172 -8.26 13.97 -1.42
CA TRP A 172 -7.05 14.01 -0.60
C TRP A 172 -6.23 15.28 -0.81
N VAL A 173 -6.01 15.68 -2.06
CA VAL A 173 -5.12 16.79 -2.44
C VAL A 173 -5.72 18.15 -2.10
N ASP A 174 -7.03 18.35 -2.31
CA ASP A 174 -7.70 19.65 -2.11
C ASP A 174 -7.72 20.11 -0.64
N VAL A 175 -7.53 19.17 0.29
CA VAL A 175 -7.50 19.43 1.73
C VAL A 175 -6.08 19.49 2.31
N MET A 176 -5.04 19.29 1.49
CA MET A 176 -3.65 19.45 1.90
C MET A 176 -3.26 20.93 1.98
N GLU A 177 -2.43 21.28 2.95
CA GLU A 177 -1.79 22.61 2.96
C GLU A 177 -0.67 22.69 1.91
N PRO A 178 -0.48 23.85 1.26
CA PRO A 178 0.64 24.08 0.34
C PRO A 178 2.00 23.90 1.05
N PRO A 179 3.02 23.39 0.35
CA PRO A 179 4.38 23.23 0.90
C PRO A 179 5.11 24.56 1.12
#